data_AF-A0A8S9FKI8-F1
#
_entry.id   AF-A0A8S9FKI8-F1
#
_cell.length_a   1.000
_cell.length_b   1.000
_cell.length_c   1.000
_cell.angle_alpha   90.00
_cell.angle_beta   90.00
_cell.angle_gamma   90.00
#
_symmetry.space_group_name_H-M   'P 1'
#
loop_
_entity.id
_entity.type
_entity.pdbx_description
1 polymer ?
#
loop_
_entity_poly.entity_id
_entity_poly.type
_entity_poly.pdbx_seq_one_letter_code
_entity_poly.pdbx_strand_id
1 'polypeptide(L)'
;MAFLSKLGNILKQTNAKGSLSTSPSLFQAIRCMSSSKLFIGGEESSSRKFCCMEYGILPSTFSPMARHLRSIVTALESTLERKAQLYAEEPLKYIFLMNNCHYMVQKVKTSELRHFFGDEWIRKHIASYQHNVTDYERATWSSVLSLLKDNSKDSVSTSRDRCRLFCLAFDDVYKNQTRWSVPDPELRDDLHISTSVKVVQSYRGFLARNADRIGEKHVRYTCEDIESLLLDLFECLPSPRSLRSSRRRW
;
A
#
# COMPACT_ATOMS: atom_id res chain seq x y z
N MET A 1 3.42 -8.09 9.98
CA MET A 1 3.92 -6.89 10.68
C MET A 1 5.45 -6.67 10.59
N ALA A 2 6.26 -7.51 9.93
CA ALA A 2 7.70 -7.25 9.78
C ALA A 2 8.13 -6.70 8.40
N PHE A 3 7.22 -6.62 7.42
CA PHE A 3 7.55 -6.22 6.05
C PHE A 3 7.63 -4.70 5.89
N LEU A 4 6.58 -3.98 6.29
CA LEU A 4 6.49 -2.52 6.13
C LEU A 4 7.34 -1.74 7.14
N SER A 5 7.40 -2.18 8.41
CA SER A 5 8.23 -1.50 9.42
C SER A 5 9.74 -1.72 9.22
N LYS A 6 10.15 -2.83 8.60
CA LYS A 6 11.56 -3.14 8.34
C LYS A 6 12.08 -2.41 7.11
N LEU A 7 11.24 -2.19 6.10
CA LEU A 7 11.56 -1.33 4.94
C LEU A 7 11.78 0.13 5.36
N GLY A 8 10.90 0.69 6.20
CA GLY A 8 11.06 2.05 6.73
C GLY A 8 12.34 2.24 7.58
N ASN A 9 12.79 1.19 8.28
CA ASN A 9 14.05 1.24 9.04
C ASN A 9 15.30 1.08 8.16
N ILE A 10 15.22 0.34 7.05
CA ILE A 10 16.34 0.18 6.10
C ILE A 10 16.60 1.48 5.33
N LEU A 11 15.55 2.20 4.94
CA LEU A 11 15.68 3.51 4.29
C LEU A 11 16.20 4.61 5.25
N LYS A 12 15.92 4.50 6.56
CA LYS A 12 16.48 5.40 7.56
C LYS A 12 17.98 5.16 7.84
N GLN A 13 18.49 3.96 7.62
CA GLN A 13 19.92 3.65 7.79
C GLN A 13 20.81 4.06 6.61
N THR A 14 20.25 4.27 5.42
CA THR A 14 21.03 4.68 4.24
C THR A 14 21.28 6.19 4.15
N ASN A 15 20.68 7.00 5.03
CA ASN A 15 20.92 8.46 5.08
C ASN A 15 22.03 8.88 6.07
N ALA A 16 22.74 7.90 6.65
CA ALA A 16 23.84 8.13 7.59
C ALA A 16 25.15 7.54 7.06
N LYS A 17 25.55 7.92 5.83
CA LYS A 17 26.94 7.93 5.36
C LYS A 17 26.97 8.54 3.96
N GLY A 18 27.49 9.75 3.86
CA GLY A 18 27.73 10.41 2.59
C GLY A 18 28.80 9.68 1.78
N SER A 19 28.46 9.30 0.55
CA SER A 19 29.33 9.37 -0.63
C SER A 19 28.55 8.85 -1.84
N LEU A 20 28.70 9.58 -2.95
CA LEU A 20 28.22 9.30 -4.30
C LEU A 20 28.13 7.80 -4.63
N SER A 21 26.92 7.26 -4.75
CA SER A 21 26.67 5.95 -5.36
C SER A 21 25.22 5.86 -5.81
N THR A 22 25.07 5.52 -7.09
CA THR A 22 23.84 5.19 -7.81
C THR A 22 22.80 4.56 -6.89
N SER A 23 21.67 5.25 -6.70
CA SER A 23 20.50 4.74 -5.97
C SER A 23 20.09 3.39 -6.57
N PRO A 24 20.05 2.29 -5.80
CA PRO A 24 19.56 1.01 -6.30
C PRO A 24 18.11 1.16 -6.73
N SER A 25 17.75 0.65 -7.92
CA SER A 25 16.36 0.66 -8.34
C SER A 25 15.51 -0.14 -7.34
N LEU A 26 14.25 0.27 -7.16
CA LEU A 26 13.29 -0.42 -6.30
C LEU A 26 13.23 -1.93 -6.57
N PHE A 27 13.45 -2.34 -7.82
CA PHE A 27 13.63 -3.74 -8.24
C PHE A 27 14.75 -4.48 -7.51
N GLN A 28 15.88 -3.82 -7.21
CA GLN A 28 16.99 -4.40 -6.45
C GLN A 28 16.56 -4.69 -5.00
N ALA A 29 15.80 -3.77 -4.40
CA ALA A 29 15.25 -3.94 -3.05
C ALA A 29 14.22 -5.09 -3.02
N ILE A 30 13.35 -5.16 -4.03
CA ILE A 30 12.37 -6.26 -4.19
C ILE A 30 13.08 -7.61 -4.39
N ARG A 31 14.16 -7.66 -5.17
CA ARG A 31 14.92 -8.90 -5.45
C ARG A 31 15.63 -9.45 -4.22
N CYS A 32 16.19 -8.58 -3.36
CA CYS A 32 16.81 -8.99 -2.10
C CYS A 32 15.81 -9.61 -1.10
N MET A 33 14.52 -9.27 -1.22
CA MET A 33 13.49 -9.74 -0.29
C MET A 33 12.93 -11.12 -0.63
N SER A 34 13.12 -11.60 -1.86
CA SER A 34 12.64 -12.92 -2.32
C SER A 34 13.52 -14.10 -1.86
N SER A 35 14.62 -13.85 -1.15
CA SER A 35 15.60 -14.87 -0.73
C SER A 35 15.49 -15.33 0.73
N SER A 36 14.55 -14.82 1.52
CA SER A 36 14.37 -15.26 2.91
C SER A 36 13.55 -16.56 2.95
N LYS A 37 14.23 -17.72 2.84
CA LYS A 37 13.64 -19.04 3.11
C LYS A 37 13.26 -19.15 4.60
N LEU A 38 12.07 -19.70 4.84
CA LEU A 38 11.58 -20.13 6.15
C LEU A 38 12.59 -21.08 6.82
N PHE A 39 12.89 -20.82 8.10
CA PHE A 39 13.29 -21.87 9.02
C PHE A 39 12.03 -22.32 9.77
N ILE A 40 11.56 -23.52 9.46
CA ILE A 40 10.60 -24.28 10.25
C ILE A 40 11.43 -25.23 11.13
N GLY A 41 11.19 -25.24 12.43
CA GLY A 41 11.61 -26.34 13.31
C GLY A 41 11.81 -25.98 14.77
N GLY A 42 11.09 -26.69 15.65
CA GLY A 42 11.57 -27.05 16.99
C GLY A 42 10.78 -26.49 18.17
N GLU A 43 9.82 -27.27 18.69
CA GLU A 43 9.36 -27.19 20.07
C GLU A 43 10.51 -27.56 21.03
N GLU A 44 10.70 -26.81 22.11
CA GLU A 44 10.89 -27.41 23.44
C GLU A 44 10.55 -26.42 24.55
N SER A 45 9.83 -26.95 25.53
CA SER A 45 9.25 -26.33 26.71
C SER A 45 10.30 -26.11 27.80
N SER A 46 10.37 -24.89 28.37
CA SER A 46 10.86 -24.74 29.74
C SER A 46 10.42 -23.42 30.36
N SER A 47 9.61 -23.54 31.40
CA SER A 47 9.13 -22.50 32.30
C SER A 47 10.18 -21.45 32.64
N ARG A 48 9.95 -20.20 32.23
CA ARG A 48 10.56 -19.03 32.87
C ARG A 48 9.58 -17.86 32.84
N LYS A 49 8.99 -17.63 34.02
CA LYS A 49 8.46 -16.36 34.56
C LYS A 49 7.88 -15.40 33.52
N PHE A 50 6.55 -15.35 33.48
CA PHE A 50 5.81 -14.15 33.08
C PHE A 50 6.31 -12.97 33.95
N CYS A 51 7.30 -12.25 33.44
CA CYS A 51 7.54 -10.87 33.85
C CYS A 51 6.47 -10.08 33.11
N CYS A 52 5.38 -9.73 33.81
CA CYS A 52 4.51 -8.65 33.38
C CYS A 52 5.39 -7.43 33.15
N MET A 53 5.67 -7.12 31.89
CA MET A 53 6.29 -5.87 31.49
C MET A 53 5.20 -4.81 31.65
N GLU A 54 5.15 -4.25 32.85
CA GLU A 54 4.36 -3.09 33.24
C GLU A 54 4.87 -1.88 32.44
N TYR A 55 4.50 -1.80 31.16
CA TYR A 55 4.70 -0.59 30.37
C TYR A 55 3.73 0.48 30.90
N GLY A 56 4.30 1.42 31.67
CA GLY A 56 3.61 2.43 32.45
C GLY A 56 2.47 3.11 31.71
N ILE A 57 1.25 2.89 32.21
CA ILE A 57 0.11 3.73 31.89
C ILE A 57 0.33 5.06 32.63
N LEU A 58 0.69 6.12 31.91
CA LEU A 58 0.94 7.43 32.51
C LEU A 58 -0.34 7.96 33.18
N PRO A 59 -0.26 8.55 34.39
CA PRO A 59 -1.42 9.12 35.09
C PRO A 59 -2.19 10.15 34.25
N SER A 60 -1.50 10.86 33.36
CA SER A 60 -2.05 11.83 32.42
C SER A 60 -3.10 11.22 31.49
N THR A 61 -3.02 9.93 31.17
CA THR A 61 -3.98 9.24 30.29
C THR A 61 -5.36 9.08 30.93
N PHE A 62 -5.50 9.17 32.26
CA PHE A 62 -6.80 9.12 32.96
C PHE A 62 -7.33 10.49 33.37
N SER A 63 -6.59 11.56 33.07
CA SER A 63 -6.98 12.92 33.41
C SER A 63 -8.32 13.33 32.78
N PRO A 64 -9.07 14.26 33.39
CA PRO A 64 -10.26 14.85 32.77
C PRO A 64 -9.97 15.43 31.38
N MET A 65 -8.79 16.02 31.21
CA MET A 65 -8.29 16.53 29.93
C MET A 65 -8.16 15.40 28.88
N ALA A 66 -7.52 14.28 29.23
CA ALA A 66 -7.39 13.14 28.31
C ALA A 66 -8.75 12.57 27.90
N ARG A 67 -9.73 12.53 28.82
CA ARG A 67 -11.10 12.11 28.51
C ARG A 67 -11.77 13.07 27.53
N HIS A 68 -11.63 14.38 27.75
CA HIS A 68 -12.17 15.39 26.85
C HIS A 68 -11.54 15.32 25.45
N LEU A 69 -10.21 15.21 25.37
CA LEU A 69 -9.49 15.07 24.10
C LEU A 69 -9.90 13.81 23.33
N ARG A 70 -10.07 12.68 24.02
CA ARG A 70 -10.59 11.45 23.40
C ARG A 70 -12.01 11.63 22.89
N SER A 71 -12.87 12.33 23.61
CA SER A 71 -14.22 12.65 23.14
C SER A 71 -14.22 13.49 21.86
N ILE A 72 -13.31 14.47 21.76
CA ILE A 72 -13.14 15.29 20.56
C ILE A 72 -12.69 14.43 19.38
N VAL A 73 -11.69 13.57 19.60
CA VAL A 73 -11.20 12.65 18.56
C VAL A 73 -12.30 11.71 18.08
N THR A 74 -13.08 11.11 18.99
CA THR A 74 -14.19 10.23 18.59
C THR A 74 -15.29 10.96 17.81
N ALA A 75 -15.58 12.21 18.15
CA ALA A 75 -16.50 13.05 17.38
C ALA A 75 -15.94 13.39 15.99
N LEU A 76 -14.62 13.64 15.90
CA LEU A 76 -13.92 13.85 14.63
C LEU A 76 -13.96 12.58 13.77
N GLU A 77 -13.62 11.41 14.32
CA GLU A 77 -13.67 10.12 13.63
C GLU A 77 -15.06 9.84 13.06
N SER A 78 -16.11 10.04 13.87
CA SER A 78 -17.50 9.87 13.43
C SER A 78 -17.86 10.82 12.29
N THR A 79 -17.35 12.05 12.32
CA THR A 79 -17.55 13.04 11.27
C THR A 79 -16.81 12.65 9.98
N LEU A 80 -15.57 12.16 10.11
CA LEU A 80 -14.77 11.67 8.98
C LEU A 80 -15.44 10.47 8.33
N GLU A 81 -15.92 9.51 9.12
CA GLU A 81 -16.64 8.34 8.61
C GLU A 81 -17.88 8.75 7.81
N ARG A 82 -18.72 9.63 8.38
CA ARG A 82 -19.89 10.16 7.69
C ARG A 82 -19.53 10.90 6.39
N LYS A 83 -18.42 11.66 6.38
CA LYS A 83 -17.94 12.33 5.16
C LYS A 83 -17.41 11.34 4.13
N ALA A 84 -16.73 10.28 4.56
CA ALA A 84 -16.23 9.24 3.68
C ALA A 84 -17.38 8.59 2.88
N GLN A 85 -18.55 8.42 3.49
CA GLN A 85 -19.72 7.88 2.80
C GLN A 85 -20.27 8.73 1.66
N LEU A 86 -19.85 10.00 1.54
CA LEU A 86 -20.26 10.88 0.44
C LEU A 86 -19.47 10.66 -0.86
N TYR A 87 -18.35 9.93 -0.82
CA TYR A 87 -17.63 9.58 -2.04
C TYR A 87 -18.36 8.46 -2.78
N ALA A 88 -18.59 8.67 -4.07
CA ALA A 88 -19.20 7.66 -4.95
C ALA A 88 -18.29 6.43 -5.11
N GLU A 89 -17.00 6.67 -5.33
CA GLU A 89 -15.99 5.63 -5.51
C GLU A 89 -15.59 5.04 -4.15
N GLU A 90 -15.86 3.74 -3.95
CA GLU A 90 -15.51 3.02 -2.73
C GLU A 90 -14.00 3.09 -2.38
N PRO A 91 -13.06 2.93 -3.33
CA PRO A 91 -11.63 3.07 -3.02
C PRO A 91 -11.24 4.47 -2.54
N LEU A 92 -11.93 5.52 -3.00
CA LEU A 92 -11.65 6.89 -2.60
C LEU A 92 -12.06 7.15 -1.14
N LYS A 93 -13.08 6.45 -0.64
CA LYS A 93 -13.46 6.46 0.79
C LYS A 93 -12.27 6.05 1.66
N TYR A 94 -11.62 4.96 1.30
CA TYR A 94 -10.48 4.42 2.05
C TYR A 94 -9.24 5.33 1.95
N ILE A 95 -8.98 5.95 0.80
CA ILE A 95 -7.92 6.96 0.65
C ILE A 95 -8.18 8.16 1.59
N PHE A 96 -9.41 8.66 1.62
CA PHE A 96 -9.79 9.74 2.53
C PHE A 96 -9.59 9.34 4.00
N LEU A 97 -10.07 8.16 4.41
CA LEU A 97 -9.97 7.69 5.79
C LEU A 97 -8.51 7.43 6.20
N MET A 98 -7.69 6.79 5.36
CA MET A 98 -6.29 6.54 5.68
C MET A 98 -5.49 7.84 5.79
N ASN A 99 -5.71 8.83 4.90
CA ASN A 99 -5.03 10.12 4.95
C ASN A 99 -5.30 10.85 6.28
N ASN A 100 -6.58 10.94 6.68
CA ASN A 100 -6.96 11.64 7.90
C ASN A 100 -6.51 10.88 9.16
N CYS A 101 -6.67 9.55 9.18
CA CYS A 101 -6.24 8.74 10.33
C CYS A 101 -4.72 8.75 10.49
N HIS A 102 -3.96 8.63 9.39
CA HIS A 102 -2.50 8.77 9.40
C HIS A 102 -2.08 10.14 9.93
N TYR A 103 -2.70 11.22 9.44
CA TYR A 103 -2.43 12.57 9.91
C TYR A 103 -2.67 12.72 11.42
N MET A 104 -3.80 12.21 11.94
CA MET A 104 -4.08 12.23 13.38
C MET A 104 -2.99 11.48 14.17
N VAL A 105 -2.61 10.28 13.72
CA VAL A 105 -1.53 9.50 14.34
C VAL A 105 -0.23 10.29 14.38
N GLN A 106 0.18 10.91 13.26
CA GLN A 106 1.40 11.71 13.21
C GLN A 106 1.35 12.91 14.15
N LYS A 107 0.22 13.63 14.20
CA LYS A 107 0.03 14.76 15.12
C LYS A 107 0.07 14.36 16.58
N VAL A 108 -0.51 13.22 16.95
CA VAL A 108 -0.42 12.70 18.33
C VAL A 108 1.00 12.26 18.65
N LYS A 109 1.69 11.55 17.74
CA LYS A 109 3.06 11.04 17.97
C LYS A 109 4.10 12.15 18.12
N THR A 110 3.93 13.27 17.42
CA THR A 110 4.90 14.37 17.36
C THR A 110 4.65 15.50 18.35
N SER A 111 3.62 15.38 19.21
CA SER A 111 3.25 16.41 20.18
C SER A 111 3.04 15.83 21.58
N GLU A 112 2.86 16.73 22.56
CA GLU A 112 2.52 16.41 23.94
C GLU A 112 1.20 15.62 24.09
N LEU A 113 0.39 15.56 23.02
CA LEU A 113 -0.82 14.74 22.97
C LEU A 113 -0.54 13.26 23.22
N ARG A 114 0.66 12.76 22.87
CA ARG A 114 1.06 11.38 23.16
C ARG A 114 0.88 11.02 24.64
N HIS A 115 1.15 11.93 25.58
CA HIS A 115 0.99 11.70 27.01
C HIS A 115 -0.48 11.55 27.44
N PHE A 116 -1.42 12.14 26.71
CA PHE A 116 -2.85 12.05 27.02
C PHE A 116 -3.52 10.85 26.35
N PHE A 117 -3.09 10.49 25.14
CA PHE A 117 -3.65 9.37 24.39
C PHE A 117 -2.99 8.03 24.72
N GLY A 118 -1.68 8.03 24.95
CA GLY A 118 -0.90 6.82 25.21
C GLY A 118 -0.57 6.02 23.94
N ASP A 119 0.40 5.12 24.08
CA ASP A 119 0.91 4.31 22.95
C ASP A 119 -0.12 3.29 22.46
N GLU A 120 -1.03 2.83 23.32
CA GLU A 120 -2.14 1.95 22.93
C GLU A 120 -3.02 2.58 21.86
N TRP A 121 -3.42 3.83 22.09
CA TRP A 121 -4.24 4.59 21.16
C TRP A 121 -3.51 4.73 19.82
N ILE A 122 -2.22 5.07 19.85
CA ILE A 122 -1.39 5.21 18.65
C ILE A 122 -1.37 3.89 17.87
N ARG A 123 -1.08 2.76 18.52
CA ARG A 123 -1.04 1.45 17.85
C ARG A 123 -2.39 1.06 17.24
N LYS A 124 -3.50 1.30 17.95
CA LYS A 124 -4.85 1.03 17.45
C LYS A 124 -5.15 1.83 16.18
N HIS A 125 -4.77 3.10 16.14
CA HIS A 125 -5.02 3.96 14.98
C HIS A 125 -4.07 3.64 13.82
N ILE A 126 -2.84 3.20 14.12
CA ILE A 126 -1.96 2.62 13.10
C ILE A 126 -2.60 1.42 12.42
N ALA A 127 -3.10 0.46 13.22
CA ALA A 127 -3.81 -0.70 12.68
C ALA A 127 -5.06 -0.28 11.87
N SER A 128 -5.78 0.75 12.31
CA SER A 128 -6.96 1.26 11.61
C SER A 128 -6.63 1.83 10.23
N TYR A 129 -5.64 2.74 10.08
CA TYR A 129 -5.33 3.25 8.75
C TYR A 129 -4.68 2.18 7.86
N GLN A 130 -3.97 1.21 8.42
CA GLN A 130 -3.46 0.06 7.68
C GLN A 130 -4.58 -0.86 7.17
N HIS A 131 -5.67 -0.97 7.92
CA HIS A 131 -6.87 -1.64 7.44
C HIS A 131 -7.47 -0.92 6.23
N ASN A 132 -7.58 0.41 6.30
CA ASN A 132 -8.01 1.23 5.16
C ASN A 132 -7.10 1.07 3.94
N VAL A 133 -5.77 0.95 4.13
CA VAL A 133 -4.84 0.63 3.02
C VAL A 133 -5.20 -0.71 2.38
N THR A 134 -5.43 -1.74 3.19
CA THR A 134 -5.79 -3.08 2.72
C THR A 134 -7.12 -3.07 1.96
N ASP A 135 -8.11 -2.34 2.47
CA ASP A 135 -9.43 -2.23 1.85
C ASP A 135 -9.39 -1.42 0.56
N TYR A 136 -8.63 -0.32 0.51
CA TYR A 136 -8.34 0.41 -0.72
C TYR A 136 -7.74 -0.51 -1.80
N GLU A 137 -6.70 -1.27 -1.44
CA GLU A 137 -6.03 -2.17 -2.37
C GLU A 137 -6.98 -3.25 -2.87
N ARG A 138 -7.81 -3.79 -1.98
CA ARG A 138 -8.80 -4.80 -2.33
C ARG A 138 -9.86 -4.22 -3.26
N ALA A 139 -10.43 -3.07 -2.93
CA ALA A 139 -11.48 -2.43 -3.71
C ALA A 139 -10.98 -2.01 -5.11
N THR A 140 -9.73 -1.57 -5.23
CA THR A 140 -9.12 -1.17 -6.51
C THR A 140 -8.67 -2.36 -7.34
N TRP A 141 -7.83 -3.22 -6.76
CA TRP A 141 -7.01 -4.14 -7.56
C TRP A 141 -7.59 -5.55 -7.66
N SER A 142 -8.55 -5.94 -6.82
CA SER A 142 -9.04 -7.34 -6.83
C SER A 142 -9.66 -7.73 -8.17
N SER A 143 -10.49 -6.86 -8.76
CA SER A 143 -11.13 -7.08 -10.06
C SER A 143 -10.09 -7.07 -11.19
N VAL A 144 -9.20 -6.08 -11.20
CA VAL A 144 -8.12 -5.95 -12.19
C VAL A 144 -7.21 -7.18 -12.19
N LEU A 145 -6.76 -7.62 -11.01
CA LEU A 145 -5.87 -8.78 -10.87
C LEU A 145 -6.59 -10.11 -11.11
N SER A 146 -7.91 -10.17 -10.96
CA SER A 146 -8.69 -11.37 -11.29
C SER A 146 -8.61 -11.74 -12.78
N LEU A 147 -8.36 -10.76 -13.66
CA LEU A 147 -8.13 -10.95 -15.09
C LEU A 147 -6.78 -11.65 -15.37
N LEU A 148 -5.84 -11.56 -14.45
CA LEU A 148 -4.52 -12.19 -14.54
C LEU A 148 -4.45 -13.55 -13.84
N LYS A 149 -5.52 -13.95 -13.13
CA LYS A 149 -5.60 -15.29 -12.53
C LYS A 149 -5.61 -16.35 -13.63
N ASP A 150 -4.93 -17.45 -13.32
CA ASP A 150 -4.73 -18.57 -14.23
C ASP A 150 -5.95 -19.48 -14.22
N ASN A 151 -6.42 -19.84 -15.41
CA ASN A 151 -7.27 -21.00 -15.60
C ASN A 151 -6.56 -21.91 -16.59
N SER A 152 -6.16 -23.11 -16.13
CA SER A 152 -5.42 -24.09 -16.92
C SER A 152 -6.12 -24.55 -18.21
N LYS A 153 -7.39 -24.18 -18.39
CA LYS A 153 -8.24 -24.50 -19.55
C LYS A 153 -8.39 -23.35 -20.54
N ASP A 154 -7.78 -22.19 -20.30
CA ASP A 154 -7.96 -21.03 -21.18
C ASP A 154 -7.36 -21.29 -22.56
N SER A 155 -8.10 -20.93 -23.59
CA SER A 155 -7.60 -20.95 -24.97
C SER A 155 -6.63 -19.80 -25.22
N VAL A 156 -5.94 -19.84 -26.36
CA VAL A 156 -5.06 -18.75 -26.82
C VAL A 156 -5.82 -17.43 -26.96
N SER A 157 -7.04 -17.46 -27.53
CA SER A 157 -7.88 -16.26 -27.68
C SER A 157 -8.29 -15.70 -26.32
N THR A 158 -8.73 -16.55 -25.38
CA THR A 158 -9.11 -16.14 -24.02
C THR A 158 -7.93 -15.47 -23.29
N SER A 159 -6.73 -16.03 -23.42
CA SER A 159 -5.52 -15.48 -22.78
C SER A 159 -5.18 -14.09 -23.34
N ARG A 160 -5.34 -13.88 -24.66
CA ARG A 160 -5.13 -12.58 -25.30
C ARG A 160 -6.19 -11.56 -24.89
N ASP A 161 -7.45 -11.97 -24.82
CA ASP A 161 -8.55 -11.10 -24.39
C ASP A 161 -8.40 -10.67 -22.93
N ARG A 162 -8.00 -11.58 -22.04
CA ARG A 162 -7.70 -11.27 -20.62
C ARG A 162 -6.57 -10.25 -20.49
N CYS A 163 -5.50 -10.40 -21.28
CA CYS A 163 -4.41 -9.41 -21.31
C CYS A 163 -4.90 -8.02 -21.75
N ARG A 164 -5.73 -7.97 -22.80
CA ARG A 164 -6.34 -6.73 -23.29
C ARG A 164 -7.25 -6.09 -22.25
N LEU A 165 -8.12 -6.88 -21.62
CA LEU A 165 -9.04 -6.41 -20.58
C LEU A 165 -8.27 -5.89 -19.36
N PHE A 166 -7.20 -6.57 -18.95
CA PHE A 166 -6.32 -6.08 -17.89
C PHE A 166 -5.75 -4.70 -18.23
N CYS A 167 -5.22 -4.51 -19.45
CA CYS A 167 -4.67 -3.21 -19.85
C CYS A 167 -5.74 -2.11 -19.83
N LEU A 168 -6.97 -2.40 -20.25
CA LEU A 168 -8.08 -1.45 -20.21
C LEU A 168 -8.49 -1.09 -18.78
N ALA A 169 -8.60 -2.10 -17.90
CA ALA A 169 -8.94 -1.88 -16.50
C ALA A 169 -7.83 -1.11 -15.76
N PHE A 170 -6.56 -1.42 -16.05
CA PHE A 170 -5.41 -0.69 -15.55
C PHE A 170 -5.42 0.78 -16.01
N ASP A 171 -5.67 1.03 -17.31
CA ASP A 171 -5.75 2.39 -17.86
C ASP A 171 -6.83 3.24 -17.16
N ASP A 172 -7.97 2.63 -16.82
CA ASP A 172 -9.06 3.29 -16.10
C ASP A 172 -8.65 3.66 -14.67
N VAL A 173 -8.10 2.70 -13.92
CA VAL A 173 -7.56 2.95 -12.56
C VAL A 173 -6.50 4.05 -12.59
N TYR A 174 -5.55 3.99 -13.52
CA TYR A 174 -4.49 4.99 -13.66
C TYR A 174 -5.05 6.40 -13.89
N LYS A 175 -5.98 6.56 -14.85
CA LYS A 175 -6.59 7.86 -15.15
C LYS A 175 -7.38 8.43 -13.99
N ASN A 176 -8.08 7.58 -13.23
CA ASN A 176 -8.89 8.02 -12.11
C ASN A 176 -8.03 8.39 -10.90
N GLN A 177 -7.04 7.56 -10.57
CA GLN A 177 -6.30 7.67 -9.31
C GLN A 177 -5.09 8.60 -9.36
N THR A 178 -4.57 8.94 -10.55
CA THR A 178 -3.56 10.01 -10.70
C THR A 178 -4.07 11.38 -10.25
N ARG A 179 -5.39 11.56 -10.21
CA ARG A 179 -6.07 12.78 -9.72
C ARG A 179 -6.26 12.79 -8.20
N TRP A 180 -6.06 11.65 -7.54
CA TRP A 180 -6.18 11.55 -6.09
C TRP A 180 -4.89 12.02 -5.42
N SER A 181 -4.95 12.32 -4.12
CA SER A 181 -3.80 12.83 -3.38
C SER A 181 -3.60 12.06 -2.08
N VAL A 182 -2.37 11.63 -1.84
CA VAL A 182 -1.88 11.15 -0.55
C VAL A 182 -0.77 12.11 -0.13
N PRO A 183 -1.08 13.10 0.75
CA PRO A 183 -0.15 14.19 1.04
C PRO A 183 1.11 13.75 1.80
N ASP A 184 0.97 12.73 2.64
CA ASP A 184 2.08 12.21 3.43
C ASP A 184 3.00 11.34 2.56
N PRO A 185 4.30 11.66 2.44
CA PRO A 185 5.20 10.95 1.55
C PRO A 185 5.51 9.52 2.00
N GLU A 186 5.63 9.26 3.32
CA GLU A 186 5.92 7.91 3.83
C GLU A 186 4.74 6.97 3.54
N LEU A 187 3.51 7.44 3.77
CA LEU A 187 2.30 6.70 3.42
C LEU A 187 2.17 6.50 1.90
N ARG A 188 2.51 7.50 1.10
CA ARG A 188 2.45 7.42 -0.37
C ARG A 188 3.45 6.40 -0.91
N ASP A 189 4.68 6.44 -0.43
CA ASP A 189 5.74 5.49 -0.81
C ASP A 189 5.33 4.05 -0.43
N ASP A 190 4.77 3.84 0.76
CA ASP A 190 4.28 2.52 1.18
C ASP A 190 3.17 1.99 0.24
N LEU A 191 2.24 2.85 -0.18
CA LEU A 191 1.19 2.51 -1.14
C LEU A 191 1.77 2.18 -2.52
N HIS A 192 2.72 2.97 -3.01
CA HIS A 192 3.41 2.73 -4.27
C HIS A 192 4.14 1.38 -4.25
N ILE A 193 4.89 1.10 -3.19
CA ILE A 193 5.64 -0.15 -3.03
C ILE A 193 4.67 -1.33 -3.02
N SER A 194 3.66 -1.29 -2.14
CA SER A 194 2.71 -2.41 -1.98
C SER A 194 1.92 -2.69 -3.26
N THR A 195 1.44 -1.62 -3.91
CA THR A 195 0.70 -1.72 -5.18
C THR A 195 1.59 -2.26 -6.30
N SER A 196 2.80 -1.73 -6.45
CA SER A 196 3.76 -2.15 -7.48
C SER A 196 4.13 -3.62 -7.32
N VAL A 197 4.48 -4.04 -6.11
CA VAL A 197 4.78 -5.46 -5.81
C VAL A 197 3.62 -6.34 -6.25
N LYS A 198 2.39 -6.01 -5.83
CA LYS A 198 1.21 -6.85 -6.10
C LYS A 198 0.85 -6.92 -7.59
N VAL A 199 0.79 -5.77 -8.27
CA VAL A 199 0.35 -5.68 -9.67
C VAL A 199 1.42 -6.20 -10.62
N VAL A 200 2.68 -5.77 -10.45
CA VAL A 200 3.78 -6.15 -11.33
C VAL A 200 4.08 -7.64 -11.21
N GLN A 201 4.09 -8.21 -10.00
CA GLN A 201 4.30 -9.66 -9.84
C GLN A 201 3.19 -10.48 -10.50
N SER A 202 1.93 -10.07 -10.34
CA SER A 202 0.80 -10.74 -10.96
C SER A 202 0.88 -10.68 -12.49
N TYR A 203 1.21 -9.51 -13.04
CA TYR A 203 1.33 -9.31 -14.49
C TYR A 203 2.51 -10.07 -15.07
N ARG A 204 3.68 -9.99 -14.43
CA ARG A 204 4.88 -10.74 -14.84
C ARG A 204 4.62 -12.24 -14.84
N GLY A 205 3.99 -12.76 -13.79
CA GLY A 205 3.62 -14.18 -13.71
C GLY A 205 2.68 -14.59 -14.84
N PHE A 206 1.65 -13.79 -15.12
CA PHE A 206 0.71 -14.04 -16.20
C PHE A 206 1.39 -14.06 -17.58
N LEU A 207 2.26 -13.08 -17.86
CA LEU A 207 3.02 -13.01 -19.11
C LEU A 207 3.95 -14.21 -19.27
N ALA A 208 4.69 -14.59 -18.23
CA ALA A 208 5.62 -15.72 -18.28
C ALA A 208 4.92 -17.04 -18.63
N ARG A 209 3.69 -17.26 -18.15
CA ARG A 209 2.91 -18.47 -18.45
C ARG A 209 2.24 -18.47 -19.81
N ASN A 210 1.99 -17.28 -20.37
CA ASN A 210 1.22 -17.11 -21.61
C ASN A 210 2.04 -16.52 -22.76
N ALA A 211 3.38 -16.47 -22.64
CA ALA A 211 4.28 -15.86 -23.61
C ALA A 211 4.05 -16.43 -25.02
N ASP A 212 4.02 -17.76 -25.13
CA ASP A 212 3.82 -18.48 -26.40
C ASP A 212 2.41 -18.30 -26.99
N ARG A 213 1.43 -17.99 -26.12
CA ARG A 213 0.01 -17.85 -26.50
C ARG A 213 -0.33 -16.43 -26.94
N ILE A 214 0.15 -15.44 -26.19
CA ILE A 214 -0.18 -14.03 -26.42
C ILE A 214 0.63 -13.48 -27.59
N GLY A 215 1.92 -13.85 -27.66
CA GLY A 215 2.87 -13.28 -28.60
C GLY A 215 3.18 -11.80 -28.28
N GLU A 216 4.43 -11.40 -28.44
CA GLU A 216 4.93 -10.06 -28.04
C GLU A 216 4.15 -8.90 -28.65
N LYS A 217 3.56 -9.08 -29.84
CA LYS A 217 2.78 -8.05 -30.55
C LYS A 217 1.49 -7.62 -29.82
N HIS A 218 0.99 -8.42 -28.88
CA HIS A 218 -0.26 -8.15 -28.15
C HIS A 218 -0.05 -7.61 -26.73
N VAL A 219 1.21 -7.43 -26.32
CA VAL A 219 1.57 -6.87 -25.03
C VAL A 219 1.66 -5.35 -25.16
N ARG A 220 0.74 -4.62 -24.52
CA ARG A 220 0.69 -3.14 -24.57
C ARG A 220 1.74 -2.49 -23.67
N TYR A 221 1.97 -3.07 -22.50
CA TYR A 221 2.86 -2.54 -21.47
C TYR A 221 3.89 -3.58 -21.08
N THR A 222 5.15 -3.17 -20.94
CA THR A 222 6.15 -3.96 -20.23
C THR A 222 5.89 -3.93 -18.72
N CYS A 223 6.54 -4.81 -17.97
CA CYS A 223 6.43 -4.77 -16.50
C CYS A 223 6.98 -3.45 -15.95
N GLU A 224 8.01 -2.93 -16.59
CA GLU A 224 8.69 -1.68 -16.27
C GLU A 224 7.78 -0.47 -16.59
N ASP A 225 7.01 -0.51 -17.68
CA ASP A 225 6.01 0.51 -17.99
C ASP A 225 4.93 0.58 -16.91
N ILE A 226 4.39 -0.58 -16.49
CA ILE A 226 3.38 -0.64 -15.42
C ILE A 226 3.94 -0.07 -14.13
N GLU A 227 5.16 -0.44 -13.74
CA GLU A 227 5.78 0.08 -12.52
C GLU A 227 5.96 1.60 -12.59
N SER A 228 6.47 2.13 -13.70
CA SER A 228 6.61 3.58 -13.86
C SER A 228 5.28 4.31 -13.78
N LEU A 229 4.18 3.73 -14.28
CA LEU A 229 2.86 4.34 -14.21
C LEU A 229 2.28 4.25 -12.79
N LEU A 230 2.52 3.17 -12.07
CA LEU A 230 2.07 3.03 -10.68
C LEU A 230 2.70 4.07 -9.74
N LEU A 231 3.93 4.50 -10.02
CA LEU A 231 4.61 5.56 -9.26
C LEU A 231 4.00 6.96 -9.46
N ASP A 232 3.22 7.19 -10.52
CA ASP A 232 2.53 8.48 -10.73
C ASP A 232 1.24 8.59 -9.90
N LEU A 233 0.75 7.49 -9.32
CA LEU A 233 -0.50 7.50 -8.55
C LEU A 233 -0.38 8.41 -7.32
N PHE A 234 -1.47 9.06 -6.94
CA PHE A 234 -1.55 9.90 -5.73
C PHE A 234 -0.69 11.18 -5.69
N GLU A 235 0.04 11.49 -6.76
CA GLU A 235 0.82 12.73 -6.88
C GLU A 235 -0.07 13.96 -7.21
N CYS A 236 -1.40 13.79 -7.33
CA CYS A 236 -2.35 14.84 -7.70
C CYS A 236 -1.99 15.54 -9.03
N LEU A 237 -1.70 14.74 -10.05
CA LEU A 237 -1.29 15.27 -11.35
C LEU A 237 -2.49 15.95 -12.05
N PRO A 238 -2.33 17.19 -12.55
CA PRO A 238 -3.40 17.92 -13.24
C PRO A 238 -3.82 17.24 -14.54
N SER A 239 -2.95 16.41 -15.12
CA SER A 239 -3.25 15.54 -16.25
C SER A 239 -2.46 14.23 -16.10
N PRO A 240 -3.09 13.06 -16.27
CA PRO A 240 -2.35 11.80 -16.35
C PRO A 240 -1.30 11.88 -17.47
N ARG A 241 -0.15 11.22 -17.33
CA ARG A 241 0.78 11.12 -18.46
C ARG A 241 0.00 10.60 -19.67
N SER A 242 0.27 11.17 -20.84
CA SER A 242 -0.27 10.60 -22.08
C SER A 242 0.18 9.15 -22.10
N LEU A 243 -0.74 8.23 -21.81
CA LEU A 243 -0.54 6.81 -22.02
C LEU A 243 -0.19 6.75 -23.49
N ARG A 244 1.10 6.55 -23.81
CA ARG A 244 1.55 6.41 -25.18
C ARG A 244 0.82 5.19 -25.68
N SER A 245 -0.34 5.42 -26.29
CA SER A 245 -0.93 4.50 -27.21
C SER A 245 0.13 4.42 -28.28
N SER A 246 1.01 3.43 -28.17
CA SER A 246 1.62 2.85 -29.33
C SER A 246 0.43 2.46 -30.19
N ARG A 247 0.00 3.38 -31.06
CA ARG A 247 -0.76 3.08 -32.26
C ARG A 247 0.15 2.22 -33.13
N ARG A 248 0.51 1.03 -32.64
CA ARG A 248 0.66 -0.09 -33.54
C ARG A 248 -0.78 -0.39 -33.91
N ARG A 249 -1.15 0.19 -35.05
CA ARG A 249 -2.43 0.04 -35.72
C ARG A 249 -2.79 -1.45 -35.61
N TRP A 250 -3.88 -1.73 -34.92
CA TRP A 250 -4.44 -3.07 -34.71
C TRP A 250 -4.77 -3.72 -36.05
#